data_AF-A0A034V3W5-F1
#
_entry.id   AF-A0A034V3W5-F1
#
_cell.length_a   1.000
_cell.length_b   1.000
_cell.length_c   1.000
_cell.angle_alpha   90.00
_cell.angle_beta   90.00
_cell.angle_gamma   90.00
#
_symmetry.space_group_name_H-M   'P 1'
#
loop_
_entity.id
_entity.type
_entity.pdbx_description
1 polymer ?
#
loop_
_entity_poly.entity_id
_entity_poly.type
_entity_poly.pdbx_seq_one_letter_code
_entity_poly.pdbx_strand_id
1 'polypeptide(L)'
;MAGQTPGHLLLLLGLCCTLVRTSYPLKILGLFPHPGISHFHFFHPLMRGLAEKGHDVTVLSHFPDKSPPARYRDLPLTRHETLTNSVDLKFFETQHFYQHFVEFYMLHEWGKDACNL
;
A
#
# COMPACT_ATOMS: atom_id res chain seq x y z
N MET A 1 9.44 -23.62 -48.95
CA MET A 1 9.59 -22.79 -47.73
C MET A 1 9.00 -21.43 -48.05
N ALA A 2 7.74 -21.18 -47.67
CA ALA A 2 7.08 -19.90 -47.97
C ALA A 2 7.64 -18.82 -47.03
N GLY A 3 8.35 -17.84 -47.58
CA GLY A 3 8.94 -16.74 -46.82
C GLY A 3 7.85 -15.82 -46.27
N GLN A 4 8.03 -15.36 -45.03
CA GLN A 4 7.14 -14.35 -44.43
C GLN A 4 7.17 -13.08 -45.29
N THR A 5 6.02 -12.67 -45.80
CA THR A 5 5.89 -11.42 -46.57
C THR A 5 5.76 -10.23 -45.62
N PRO A 6 6.22 -9.02 -45.99
CA PRO A 6 6.12 -7.83 -45.13
C PRO A 6 4.68 -7.50 -44.69
N GLY A 7 3.67 -7.90 -45.48
CA GLY A 7 2.26 -7.79 -45.11
C GLY A 7 1.86 -8.67 -43.92
N HIS A 8 2.43 -9.87 -43.77
CA HIS A 8 2.22 -10.70 -42.59
C HIS A 8 2.82 -10.07 -41.33
N LEU A 9 4.00 -9.46 -41.45
CA LEU A 9 4.66 -8.79 -40.33
C LEU A 9 3.85 -7.58 -39.85
N LEU A 10 3.32 -6.76 -40.77
CA LEU A 10 2.42 -5.66 -40.42
C LEU A 10 1.12 -6.13 -39.79
N LEU A 11 0.53 -7.22 -40.30
CA LEU A 11 -0.70 -7.79 -39.75
C LEU A 11 -0.49 -8.32 -38.33
N LEU A 12 0.63 -9.02 -38.08
CA LEU A 12 1.00 -9.51 -36.76
C LEU A 12 1.29 -8.36 -35.78
N LEU A 13 1.95 -7.29 -36.24
CA LEU A 13 2.21 -6.10 -35.41
C LEU A 13 0.89 -5.38 -35.05
N GLY A 14 -0.01 -5.20 -36.01
CA GLY A 14 -1.33 -4.60 -35.78
C GLY A 14 -2.23 -5.43 -34.86
N LEU A 15 -2.19 -6.75 -34.99
CA LEU A 15 -2.89 -7.67 -34.09
C LEU A 15 -2.30 -7.62 -32.68
N CYS A 16 -0.97 -7.54 -32.55
CA CYS A 16 -0.31 -7.39 -31.24
C CYS A 16 -0.72 -6.08 -30.56
N CYS A 17 -0.75 -4.96 -31.28
CA CYS A 17 -1.16 -3.66 -30.74
C CYS A 17 -2.61 -3.61 -30.26
N THR A 18 -3.52 -4.38 -30.89
CA THR A 18 -4.94 -4.43 -30.47
C THR A 18 -5.19 -5.42 -29.32
N LEU A 19 -4.36 -6.46 -29.18
CA LEU A 19 -4.43 -7.42 -28.07
C LEU A 19 -3.80 -6.88 -26.78
N VAL A 20 -2.85 -5.96 -26.87
CA VAL A 20 -2.29 -5.26 -25.70
C VAL A 20 -3.29 -4.24 -25.20
N ARG A 21 -4.15 -4.64 -24.25
CA ARG A 21 -4.91 -3.70 -23.44
C ARG A 21 -3.93 -2.93 -22.54
N THR A 22 -3.60 -1.71 -22.91
CA THR A 22 -2.87 -0.80 -22.02
C THR A 22 -3.81 -0.41 -20.87
N SER A 23 -3.59 -0.99 -19.69
CA SER A 23 -4.22 -0.49 -18.47
C SER A 23 -3.49 0.79 -18.05
N TYR A 24 -4.24 1.88 -17.85
CA TYR A 24 -3.64 3.09 -17.32
C TYR A 24 -3.23 2.87 -15.86
N PRO A 25 -2.09 3.42 -15.44
CA PRO A 25 -1.76 3.46 -14.03
C PRO A 25 -2.87 4.05 -13.18
N LEU A 26 -3.37 3.27 -12.23
CA LEU A 26 -4.26 3.78 -11.19
C LEU A 26 -3.48 4.65 -10.21
N LYS A 27 -4.16 5.66 -9.66
CA LYS A 27 -3.70 6.42 -8.50
C LYS A 27 -4.31 5.80 -7.26
N ILE A 28 -3.47 5.22 -6.41
CA ILE A 28 -3.88 4.45 -5.23
C ILE A 28 -3.37 5.19 -3.99
N LEU A 29 -4.26 5.38 -3.02
CA LEU A 29 -3.93 5.97 -1.73
C LEU A 29 -4.06 4.89 -0.64
N GLY A 30 -2.95 4.55 0.01
CA GLY A 30 -2.94 3.70 1.19
C GLY A 30 -2.99 4.55 2.45
N LEU A 31 -4.01 4.36 3.29
CA LEU A 31 -4.20 5.08 4.55
C LEU A 31 -3.95 4.13 5.72
N PHE A 32 -2.82 4.32 6.40
CA PHE A 32 -2.40 3.47 7.53
C PHE A 32 -2.07 4.34 8.75
N PRO A 33 -3.08 4.95 9.40
CA PRO A 33 -2.88 5.82 10.57
C PRO A 33 -2.50 5.04 11.83
N HIS A 34 -2.57 3.71 11.84
CA HIS A 34 -2.16 2.92 13.00
C HIS A 34 -0.63 2.95 13.16
N PRO A 35 -0.08 3.35 14.32
CA PRO A 35 1.37 3.50 14.52
C PRO A 35 2.11 2.18 14.79
N GLY A 36 1.45 1.03 14.67
CA GLY A 36 2.05 -0.30 14.86
C GLY A 36 2.71 -0.88 13.62
N ILE A 37 3.99 -1.26 13.73
CA ILE A 37 4.79 -1.79 12.62
C ILE A 37 4.21 -3.09 12.06
N SER A 38 3.65 -3.94 12.94
CA SER A 38 3.00 -5.20 12.55
C SER A 38 1.82 -4.98 11.62
N HIS A 39 1.01 -3.96 11.89
CA HIS A 39 -0.11 -3.58 11.02
C HIS A 39 0.40 -3.09 9.67
N PHE A 40 1.47 -2.29 9.65
CA PHE A 40 2.01 -1.78 8.39
C PHE A 40 2.71 -2.86 7.56
N HIS A 41 3.48 -3.75 8.18
CA HIS A 41 4.17 -4.85 7.50
C HIS A 41 3.22 -5.76 6.71
N PHE A 42 1.95 -5.88 7.14
CA PHE A 42 0.96 -6.61 6.37
C PHE A 42 0.64 -5.94 5.03
N PHE A 43 0.44 -4.61 5.02
CA PHE A 43 0.04 -3.86 3.83
C PHE A 43 1.21 -3.40 2.96
N HIS A 44 2.40 -3.24 3.55
CA HIS A 44 3.57 -2.67 2.88
C HIS A 44 3.97 -3.43 1.60
N PRO A 45 4.06 -4.79 1.60
CA PRO A 45 4.37 -5.54 0.38
C PRO A 45 3.31 -5.35 -0.72
N LEU A 46 2.03 -5.21 -0.35
CA LEU A 46 0.95 -4.99 -1.31
C LEU A 46 1.09 -3.61 -1.97
N MET A 47 1.34 -2.56 -1.18
CA MET A 47 1.52 -1.20 -1.71
C MET A 47 2.76 -1.11 -2.62
N ARG A 48 3.87 -1.73 -2.22
CA ARG A 48 5.08 -1.86 -3.06
C ARG A 48 4.79 -2.60 -4.36
N GLY A 49 4.14 -3.76 -4.27
CA GLY A 49 3.81 -4.57 -5.44
C GLY A 49 2.92 -3.83 -6.45
N LEU A 50 1.95 -3.04 -5.98
CA LEU A 50 1.13 -2.18 -6.85
C LEU A 50 1.98 -1.12 -7.56
N ALA A 51 2.93 -0.49 -6.87
CA ALA A 51 3.83 0.48 -7.48
C ALA A 51 4.78 -0.17 -8.51
N GLU A 52 5.34 -1.34 -8.18
CA GLU A 52 6.19 -2.14 -9.07
C GLU A 52 5.45 -2.61 -10.33
N LYS A 53 4.12 -2.84 -10.24
CA LYS A 53 3.26 -3.15 -11.39
C LYS A 53 2.89 -1.94 -12.23
N GLY A 54 3.39 -0.75 -11.89
CA GLY A 54 3.13 0.47 -12.65
C GLY A 54 1.82 1.14 -12.27
N HIS A 55 1.44 1.14 -10.99
CA HIS A 55 0.47 2.09 -10.43
C HIS A 55 1.18 3.26 -9.73
N ASP A 56 0.52 4.41 -9.61
CA ASP A 56 0.97 5.51 -8.75
C ASP A 56 0.43 5.27 -7.35
N VAL A 57 1.29 4.88 -6.41
CA VAL A 57 0.90 4.58 -5.04
C VAL A 57 1.39 5.70 -4.12
N THR A 58 0.47 6.33 -3.40
CA THR A 58 0.80 7.22 -2.28
C THR A 58 0.42 6.51 -0.99
N VAL A 59 1.34 6.44 -0.03
CA VAL A 59 1.13 5.75 1.25
C VAL A 59 1.28 6.74 2.38
N LEU A 60 0.24 6.86 3.20
CA LEU A 60 0.24 7.63 4.42
C LEU A 60 0.41 6.66 5.60
N SER A 61 1.55 6.74 6.28
CA SER A 61 1.90 5.83 7.38
C SER A 61 2.97 6.43 8.29
N HIS A 62 3.23 5.78 9.43
CA HIS A 62 4.34 6.12 10.33
C HIS A 62 5.70 5.56 9.86
N PHE A 63 5.72 4.82 8.75
CA PHE A 63 6.83 3.94 8.37
C PHE A 63 7.21 4.16 6.91
N PRO A 64 7.97 5.23 6.62
CA PRO A 64 8.43 5.50 5.26
C PRO A 64 9.34 4.38 4.76
N ASP A 65 9.21 4.06 3.48
CA ASP A 65 10.02 3.04 2.82
C ASP A 65 11.44 3.58 2.59
N LYS A 66 12.45 2.80 3.02
CA LYS A 66 13.86 3.18 2.87
C LYS A 66 14.36 3.10 1.41
N SER A 67 13.69 2.28 0.59
CA SER A 67 14.05 2.01 -0.79
C SER A 67 12.78 1.83 -1.64
N PRO A 68 11.98 2.90 -1.81
CA PRO A 68 10.69 2.81 -2.48
C PRO A 68 10.85 2.51 -3.98
N PRO A 69 9.93 1.74 -4.59
CA PRO A 69 9.80 1.67 -6.05
C PRO A 69 9.55 3.07 -6.64
N ALA A 70 9.89 3.28 -7.92
CA ALA A 70 9.84 4.59 -8.57
C ALA A 70 8.46 5.31 -8.50
N ARG A 71 7.36 4.56 -8.35
CA ARG A 71 5.98 5.08 -8.31
C ARG A 71 5.30 4.87 -6.97
N TYR A 72 6.12 4.83 -5.92
CA TYR A 72 5.70 4.75 -4.54
C TYR A 72 6.11 6.03 -3.83
N ARG A 73 5.15 6.73 -3.23
CA ARG A 73 5.36 7.99 -2.51
C ARG A 73 4.87 7.87 -1.07
N ASP A 74 5.74 8.10 -0.10
CA ASP A 74 5.34 8.18 1.31
C ASP A 74 4.87 9.58 1.70
N LEU A 75 3.87 9.61 2.59
CA LEU A 75 3.42 10.76 3.37
C LEU A 75 3.57 10.39 4.84
N PRO A 76 4.70 10.75 5.49
CA PRO A 76 5.02 10.28 6.82
C PRO A 76 4.13 10.94 7.89
N LEU A 77 3.60 10.13 8.79
CA LEU A 77 2.94 10.55 10.02
C LEU A 77 3.97 10.56 11.16
N THR A 78 4.15 11.71 11.82
CA THR A 78 5.20 11.91 12.84
C THR A 78 4.67 12.25 14.23
N ARG A 79 3.35 12.40 14.40
CA ARG A 79 2.76 12.85 15.67
C ARG A 79 2.69 11.78 16.77
N HIS A 80 2.76 10.50 16.42
CA HIS A 80 2.71 9.40 17.39
C HIS A 80 4.03 8.65 17.45
N GLU A 81 4.36 8.15 18.64
CA GLU A 81 5.43 7.18 18.79
C GLU A 81 5.06 5.88 18.10
N THR A 82 6.02 5.30 17.38
CA THR A 82 5.82 4.05 16.66
C THR A 82 5.78 2.86 17.62
N LEU A 83 4.78 2.01 17.49
CA LEU A 83 4.66 0.77 18.24
C LEU A 83 5.42 -0.33 17.50
N THR A 84 6.71 -0.48 17.81
CA THR A 84 7.61 -1.46 17.18
C THR A 84 7.91 -2.69 18.06
N ASN A 85 7.50 -2.66 19.34
CA ASN A 85 7.83 -3.66 20.34
C ASN A 85 6.80 -4.81 20.41
N SER A 86 7.17 -5.87 21.12
CA SER A 86 6.26 -6.95 21.49
C SER A 86 5.19 -6.47 22.48
N VAL A 87 3.96 -6.97 22.32
CA VAL A 87 2.89 -6.78 23.31
C VAL A 87 3.04 -7.85 24.39
N ASP A 88 3.04 -7.44 25.66
CA ASP A 88 3.05 -8.38 26.78
C ASP A 88 1.73 -9.16 26.83
N LEU A 89 1.80 -10.49 26.95
CA LEU A 89 0.62 -11.36 27.04
C LEU A 89 -0.26 -11.04 28.24
N LYS A 90 0.30 -10.44 29.30
CA LYS A 90 -0.48 -9.97 30.46
C LYS A 90 -1.55 -8.95 30.08
N PHE A 91 -1.39 -8.23 28.97
CA PHE A 91 -2.42 -7.35 28.43
C PHE A 91 -3.73 -8.12 28.13
N PHE A 92 -3.63 -9.40 27.78
CA PHE A 92 -4.77 -10.26 27.46
C PHE A 92 -5.31 -11.04 28.67
N GLU A 93 -4.61 -11.04 29.80
CA GLU A 93 -5.05 -11.75 31.01
C GLU A 93 -6.19 -11.02 31.72
N THR A 94 -6.23 -9.69 31.65
CA THR A 94 -7.31 -8.86 32.21
C THR A 94 -8.11 -8.21 31.09
N GLN A 95 -9.01 -8.97 30.47
CA GLN A 95 -9.88 -8.45 29.41
C GLN A 95 -11.24 -8.02 29.98
N HIS A 96 -11.38 -6.72 30.27
CA HIS A 96 -12.67 -6.15 30.63
C HIS A 96 -13.49 -5.82 29.38
N PHE A 97 -14.83 -5.92 29.47
CA PHE A 97 -15.72 -5.69 28.33
C PHE A 97 -15.50 -4.34 27.62
N TYR A 98 -15.03 -3.32 28.35
CA TYR A 98 -14.77 -2.00 27.80
C TYR A 98 -13.51 -1.92 26.91
N GLN A 99 -12.58 -2.87 27.04
CA GLN A 99 -11.35 -2.87 26.24
C GLN A 99 -11.61 -3.02 24.74
N HIS A 100 -12.71 -3.69 24.36
CA HIS A 100 -13.14 -3.76 22.97
C HIS A 100 -13.48 -2.38 22.36
N PHE A 101 -13.81 -1.39 23.18
CA PHE A 101 -14.08 -0.02 22.71
C PHE A 101 -12.86 0.88 22.75
N VAL A 102 -11.81 0.51 23.50
CA VAL A 102 -10.58 1.32 23.61
C VAL A 102 -9.88 1.38 22.26
N GLU A 103 -9.77 0.26 21.55
CA GLU A 103 -9.16 0.23 20.21
C GLU A 103 -9.93 1.11 19.22
N PHE A 104 -11.27 1.06 19.24
CA PHE A 104 -12.10 1.91 18.40
C PHE A 104 -11.82 3.41 18.65
N TYR A 105 -11.75 3.81 19.91
CA TYR A 105 -11.47 5.21 20.26
C TYR A 105 -10.04 5.63 19.86
N MET A 106 -9.03 4.77 20.09
CA MET A 106 -7.66 5.05 19.67
C MET A 106 -7.55 5.20 18.15
N LEU A 107 -8.16 4.29 17.37
CA LEU A 107 -8.19 4.37 15.91
C LEU A 107 -8.88 5.63 15.41
N HIS A 108 -9.96 6.05 16.08
CA HIS A 108 -10.65 7.30 15.74
C HIS A 108 -9.76 8.52 15.97
N GLU A 109 -9.13 8.61 17.12
CA GLU A 109 -8.25 9.74 17.46
C GLU A 109 -7.01 9.77 16.55
N TRP A 110 -6.33 8.63 16.32
CA TRP A 110 -5.22 8.56 15.37
C TRP A 110 -5.63 8.94 13.94
N GLY A 111 -6.84 8.57 13.51
CA GLY A 111 -7.39 8.97 12.22
C GLY A 111 -7.61 10.47 12.12
N LYS A 112 -8.20 11.10 13.15
CA LYS A 112 -8.37 12.56 13.22
C LYS A 112 -7.03 13.27 13.25
N ASP A 113 -6.08 12.75 14.01
CA ASP A 113 -4.75 13.31 14.09
C ASP A 113 -4.03 13.24 12.74
N ALA A 114 -4.04 12.09 12.08
CA ALA A 114 -3.49 11.95 10.72
C ALA A 114 -4.15 12.89 9.70
N CYS A 115 -5.43 13.23 9.85
CA CYS A 115 -6.16 14.13 8.97
C CYS A 115 -5.76 15.60 9.14
N ASN A 116 -5.49 16.03 10.37
CA ASN A 116 -5.17 17.42 10.71
C ASN A 116 -3.67 17.77 10.56
N LEU A 117 -2.88 16.90 9.94
CA LEU A 117 -1.42 16.96 9.87
C LEU A 117 -0.95 17.89 8.75
#